data_AF-A0A821AWY0-F1
#
_entry.id   AF-A0A821AWY0-F1
#
_cell.length_a   1.000
_cell.length_b   1.000
_cell.length_c   1.000
_cell.angle_alpha   90.00
_cell.angle_beta   90.00
_cell.angle_gamma   90.00
#
_symmetry.space_group_name_H-M   'P 1'
#
loop_
_entity.id
_entity.type
_entity.pdbx_description
1 polymer ?
#
loop_
_entity_poly.entity_id
_entity_poly.type
_entity_poly.pdbx_seq_one_letter_code
_entity_poly.pdbx_strand_id
1 'polypeptide(L)'
;MGNGNIAGTKNDQKQKTTRSKSQQFGELFHRKKPTDNLIFFACTDKARVITEILEERGWSRTKDHNVTNFTIKWCLEHQVDWKKFQEGKQLINNIPGQITFADKVNLWYTMRDYLNGRRNIAGNNIQIFLPMTFVLDNEDEVAEFLRVYK
;
A
#
# COMPACT_ATOMS: atom_id res chain seq x y z
N MET A 1 71.58 11.49 -20.11
CA MET A 1 71.23 10.51 -21.17
C MET A 1 70.89 9.19 -20.50
N GLY A 2 69.75 8.58 -20.84
CA GLY A 2 69.47 7.16 -20.56
C GLY A 2 68.45 6.85 -19.46
N ASN A 3 67.18 6.69 -19.88
CA ASN A 3 66.03 6.18 -19.12
C ASN A 3 66.14 4.71 -18.71
N GLY A 4 65.35 4.30 -17.71
CA GLY A 4 64.97 2.90 -17.50
C GLY A 4 64.03 2.65 -16.31
N ASN A 5 62.72 2.77 -16.53
CA ASN A 5 61.63 2.32 -15.64
C ASN A 5 61.64 0.79 -15.47
N ILE A 6 61.40 0.28 -14.24
CA ILE A 6 60.71 -1.01 -14.04
C ILE A 6 59.73 -0.88 -12.86
N ALA A 7 58.47 -1.12 -13.18
CA ALA A 7 57.31 -1.11 -12.30
C ALA A 7 57.29 -2.34 -11.37
N GLY A 8 57.03 -2.11 -10.08
CA GLY A 8 56.71 -3.14 -9.09
C GLY A 8 55.28 -2.94 -8.59
N THR A 9 54.45 -3.94 -8.85
CA THR A 9 52.99 -3.96 -8.77
C THR A 9 52.42 -3.97 -7.35
N LYS A 10 51.30 -3.25 -7.18
CA LYS A 10 50.43 -3.23 -6.00
C LYS A 10 49.79 -4.61 -5.77
N ASN A 11 49.73 -5.06 -4.52
CA ASN A 11 48.85 -6.13 -4.07
C ASN A 11 48.06 -5.68 -2.83
N ASP A 12 47.06 -4.82 -3.05
CA ASP A 12 45.98 -4.62 -2.09
C ASP A 12 44.99 -5.78 -2.25
N GLN A 13 45.04 -6.74 -1.32
CA GLN A 13 44.02 -7.77 -1.19
C GLN A 13 42.71 -7.11 -0.72
N LYS A 14 41.90 -6.71 -1.70
CA LYS A 14 40.53 -6.22 -1.49
C LYS A 14 39.66 -7.41 -1.06
N GLN A 15 39.49 -7.60 0.26
CA GLN A 15 38.50 -8.50 0.82
C GLN A 15 37.11 -8.12 0.25
N LYS A 16 36.57 -8.96 -0.63
CA LYS A 16 35.16 -8.88 -1.05
C LYS A 16 34.29 -9.36 0.11
N THR A 17 33.95 -8.45 1.01
CA THR A 17 32.88 -8.67 1.99
C THR A 17 31.55 -8.74 1.24
N THR A 18 31.00 -9.93 1.12
CA THR A 18 29.64 -10.19 0.64
C THR A 18 28.64 -9.54 1.60
N ARG A 19 28.18 -8.33 1.27
CA ARG A 19 27.14 -7.63 2.02
C ARG A 19 25.83 -8.43 2.01
N SER A 20 25.21 -8.58 3.17
CA SER A 20 23.93 -9.27 3.31
C SER A 20 22.83 -8.54 2.52
N LYS A 21 21.83 -9.28 2.03
CA LYS A 21 20.66 -8.71 1.32
C LYS A 21 19.94 -7.63 2.14
N SER A 22 20.02 -7.67 3.47
CA SER A 22 19.44 -6.63 4.35
C SER A 22 20.16 -5.28 4.25
N GLN A 23 21.47 -5.26 3.96
CA GLN A 23 22.22 -4.01 3.77
C GLN A 23 21.93 -3.37 2.39
N GLN A 24 21.57 -4.16 1.38
CA GLN A 24 21.20 -3.64 0.06
C GLN A 24 19.86 -2.91 0.04
N PHE A 25 18.91 -3.29 0.91
CA PHE A 25 17.64 -2.57 1.02
C PHE A 25 17.80 -1.15 1.57
N GLY A 26 18.77 -0.91 2.47
CA GLY A 26 19.06 0.43 3.02
C GLY A 26 19.65 1.41 2.00
N GLU A 27 20.42 0.91 1.04
CA GLU A 27 21.06 1.74 0.00
C GLU A 27 20.11 2.14 -1.13
N LEU A 28 19.04 1.37 -1.41
CA LEU A 28 18.05 1.72 -2.44
C LEU A 28 17.24 2.99 -2.12
N PHE A 29 17.15 3.37 -0.84
CA PHE A 29 16.42 4.55 -0.41
C PHE A 29 17.30 5.80 -0.23
N HIS A 30 18.61 5.71 -0.46
CA HIS A 30 19.50 6.88 -0.57
C HIS A 30 19.46 7.48 -1.99
N ARG A 31 18.25 7.64 -2.54
CA ARG A 31 18.04 8.41 -3.78
C ARG A 31 18.11 9.89 -3.41
N LYS A 32 18.84 10.65 -4.25
CA LYS A 32 19.01 12.12 -4.26
C LYS A 32 17.93 12.86 -3.47
N LYS A 33 18.33 13.79 -2.58
CA LYS A 33 17.43 14.75 -1.94
C LYS A 33 16.46 15.29 -3.01
N PRO A 34 15.15 15.13 -2.84
CA PRO A 34 14.21 15.68 -3.79
C PRO A 34 14.41 17.20 -3.82
N THR A 35 14.65 17.72 -5.01
CA THR A 35 14.78 19.15 -5.29
C THR A 35 13.46 19.91 -5.16
N ASP A 36 12.35 19.19 -4.92
CA ASP A 36 11.03 19.74 -4.69
C ASP A 36 10.64 19.58 -3.21
N ASN A 37 10.04 20.60 -2.62
CA ASN A 37 9.47 20.54 -1.28
C ASN A 37 8.35 19.49 -1.23
N LEU A 38 8.71 18.23 -0.91
CA LEU A 38 7.75 17.14 -0.81
C LEU A 38 6.90 17.32 0.45
N ILE A 39 5.60 17.51 0.24
CA ILE A 39 4.63 17.75 1.31
C ILE A 39 3.79 16.49 1.51
N PHE A 40 3.62 16.08 2.77
CA PHE A 40 2.69 15.02 3.12
C PHE A 40 1.71 15.44 4.20
N PHE A 41 0.50 14.88 4.12
CA PHE A 41 -0.53 15.03 5.13
C PHE A 41 -0.77 13.70 5.84
N ALA A 42 -0.87 13.71 7.17
CA ALA A 42 -1.12 12.53 7.98
C ALA A 42 -2.19 12.84 9.04
N CYS A 43 -3.39 12.29 8.85
CA CYS A 43 -4.60 12.68 9.60
C CYS A 43 -4.80 11.96 10.94
N THR A 44 -4.12 10.84 11.17
CA THR A 44 -4.47 9.93 12.27
C THR A 44 -3.26 9.62 13.13
N ASP A 45 -3.49 9.36 14.42
CA ASP A 45 -2.44 8.88 15.32
C ASP A 45 -1.88 7.53 14.86
N LYS A 46 -2.69 6.76 14.11
CA LYS A 46 -2.29 5.50 13.47
C LYS A 46 -1.27 5.69 12.34
N ALA A 47 -1.03 6.92 11.89
CA ALA A 47 -0.04 7.25 10.87
C ALA A 47 1.36 7.53 11.45
N ARG A 48 1.58 7.31 12.76
CA ARG A 48 2.85 7.63 13.43
C ARG A 48 4.08 7.04 12.74
N VAL A 49 4.06 5.74 12.44
CA VAL A 49 5.19 5.06 11.77
C VAL A 49 5.50 5.69 10.41
N ILE A 50 4.46 6.00 9.63
CA ILE A 50 4.63 6.66 8.33
C ILE A 50 5.17 8.08 8.49
N THR A 51 4.68 8.80 9.50
CA THR A 51 5.10 10.16 9.82
C THR A 51 6.60 10.21 10.15
N GLU A 52 7.05 9.38 11.10
CA GLU A 52 8.46 9.28 11.49
C GLU A 52 9.35 9.00 10.28
N ILE A 53 8.98 8.00 9.48
CA ILE A 53 9.74 7.60 8.29
C ILE A 53 9.82 8.71 7.22
N LEU A 54 8.74 9.47 7.01
CA LEU A 54 8.71 10.55 6.02
C LEU A 54 9.49 11.77 6.50
N GLU A 55 9.36 12.14 7.78
CA GLU A 55 10.13 13.22 8.40
C GLU A 55 11.63 12.91 8.41
N GLU A 56 12.04 11.68 8.75
CA GLU A 56 13.44 11.22 8.65
C GLU A 56 14.01 11.31 7.22
N ARG A 57 13.14 11.17 6.21
CA ARG A 57 13.50 11.31 4.79
C ARG A 57 13.47 12.76 4.29
N GLY A 58 13.23 13.72 5.17
CA GLY A 58 13.21 15.14 4.86
C GLY A 58 11.92 15.63 4.20
N TRP A 59 10.82 14.89 4.34
CA TRP A 59 9.51 15.34 3.88
C TRP A 59 8.87 16.27 4.90
N SER A 60 8.15 17.29 4.41
CA SER A 60 7.49 18.28 5.27
C SER A 60 6.05 17.87 5.55
N ARG A 61 5.71 17.72 6.83
CA ARG A 61 4.33 17.44 7.25
C ARG A 61 3.49 18.71 7.20
N THR A 62 2.32 18.64 6.57
CA THR A 62 1.26 19.65 6.71
C THR A 62 0.15 19.16 7.63
N LYS A 63 -0.42 20.08 8.41
CA LYS A 63 -1.62 19.87 9.24
C LYS A 63 -2.88 20.42 8.58
N ASP A 64 -2.74 21.12 7.45
CA ASP A 64 -3.89 21.65 6.73
C ASP A 64 -4.62 20.53 5.99
N HIS A 65 -5.88 20.31 6.38
CA HIS A 65 -6.76 19.31 5.77
C HIS A 65 -7.19 19.68 4.36
N ASN A 66 -7.16 20.98 4.03
CA ASN A 66 -7.58 21.52 2.74
C ASN A 66 -6.42 21.69 1.77
N VAL A 67 -5.22 21.22 2.14
CA VAL A 67 -4.05 21.27 1.28
C VAL A 67 -4.35 20.56 -0.05
N THR A 68 -4.14 21.27 -1.15
CA THR A 68 -4.29 20.73 -2.52
C THR A 68 -2.94 20.43 -3.15
N ASN A 69 -1.86 21.06 -2.68
CA ASN A 69 -0.50 20.83 -3.16
C ASN A 69 0.27 19.90 -2.21
N PHE A 70 -0.13 18.62 -2.19
CA PHE A 70 0.57 17.57 -1.45
C PHE A 70 1.11 16.53 -2.43
N THR A 71 2.14 15.80 -2.02
CA THR A 71 2.64 14.63 -2.74
C THR A 71 2.03 13.35 -2.19
N ILE A 72 1.93 13.22 -0.85
CA ILE A 72 1.31 12.06 -0.19
C ILE A 72 0.22 12.52 0.78
N LYS A 73 -0.95 11.87 0.73
CA LYS A 73 -2.02 12.03 1.73
C LYS A 73 -2.31 10.70 2.40
N TRP A 74 -1.98 10.62 3.69
CA TRP A 74 -2.27 9.48 4.57
C TRP A 74 -3.48 9.81 5.46
N CYS A 75 -4.64 9.27 5.09
CA CYS A 75 -5.92 9.61 5.74
C CYS A 75 -6.91 8.45 5.72
N LEU A 76 -8.03 8.63 6.40
CA LEU A 76 -9.16 7.71 6.32
C LEU A 76 -9.92 7.91 5.01
N GLU A 77 -10.61 6.86 4.54
CA GLU A 77 -11.31 6.85 3.25
C GLU A 77 -12.22 8.06 3.02
N HIS A 78 -13.07 8.38 4.00
CA HIS A 78 -14.07 9.44 3.92
C HIS A 78 -13.47 10.86 3.85
N GLN A 79 -12.15 11.00 4.00
CA GLN A 79 -11.43 12.28 3.97
C GLN A 79 -10.79 12.57 2.61
N VAL A 80 -11.03 11.69 1.63
CA VAL A 80 -10.49 11.82 0.28
C VAL A 80 -11.56 12.38 -0.65
N ASP A 81 -11.29 13.56 -1.21
CA ASP A 81 -12.07 14.13 -2.31
C ASP A 81 -11.46 13.66 -3.64
N TRP A 82 -11.93 12.51 -4.14
CA TRP A 82 -11.45 11.90 -5.38
C TRP A 82 -11.64 12.81 -6.61
N LYS A 83 -12.55 13.79 -6.56
CA LYS A 83 -12.76 14.74 -7.67
C LYS A 83 -11.61 15.73 -7.83
N LYS A 84 -10.85 15.98 -6.76
CA LYS A 84 -9.71 16.91 -6.74
C LYS A 84 -8.37 16.19 -6.84
N PHE A 85 -8.37 14.86 -6.88
CA PHE A 85 -7.16 14.05 -6.97
C PHE A 85 -6.47 14.24 -8.32
N GLN A 86 -5.16 14.48 -8.30
CA GLN A 86 -4.34 14.64 -9.50
C GLN A 86 -3.44 13.42 -9.71
N GLU A 87 -3.86 12.56 -10.64
CA GLU A 87 -3.09 11.38 -11.04
C GLU A 87 -1.69 11.76 -11.53
N GLY A 88 -0.69 10.95 -11.16
CA GLY A 88 0.72 11.17 -11.50
C GLY A 88 1.44 12.25 -10.68
N LYS A 89 0.71 13.05 -9.90
CA LYS A 89 1.29 14.08 -8.99
C LYS A 89 1.07 13.77 -7.52
N GLN A 90 -0.08 13.20 -7.20
CA GLN A 90 -0.52 12.92 -5.83
C GLN A 90 -0.61 11.42 -5.60
N LEU A 91 -0.33 11.00 -4.35
CA LEU A 91 -0.52 9.64 -3.89
C LEU A 91 -1.38 9.65 -2.63
N ILE A 92 -2.35 8.73 -2.57
CA ILE A 92 -3.27 8.55 -1.44
C ILE A 92 -3.24 7.08 -1.04
N ASN A 93 -3.32 6.80 0.26
CA ASN A 93 -3.24 5.45 0.82
C ASN A 93 -4.55 4.62 0.70
N ASN A 94 -5.59 5.16 0.06
CA ASN A 94 -6.88 4.51 -0.13
C ASN A 94 -7.09 4.26 -1.62
N ILE A 95 -8.00 3.35 -1.97
CA ILE A 95 -8.45 3.14 -3.34
C ILE A 95 -9.89 3.66 -3.45
N PRO A 96 -10.27 4.35 -4.55
CA PRO A 96 -11.65 4.76 -4.76
C PRO A 96 -12.60 3.55 -4.69
N GLY A 97 -13.69 3.67 -3.92
CA GLY A 97 -14.71 2.63 -3.80
C GLY A 97 -14.32 1.42 -2.95
N GLN A 98 -13.27 1.50 -2.14
CA GLN A 98 -12.81 0.39 -1.29
C GLN A 98 -13.86 -0.09 -0.29
N ILE A 99 -14.81 0.76 0.13
CA ILE A 99 -15.94 0.37 0.98
C ILE A 99 -16.76 -0.81 0.42
N THR A 100 -16.73 -1.03 -0.90
CA THR A 100 -17.40 -2.15 -1.57
C THR A 100 -16.90 -3.51 -1.07
N PHE A 101 -15.63 -3.61 -0.69
CA PHE A 101 -15.02 -4.86 -0.22
C PHE A 101 -14.47 -4.77 1.22
N ALA A 102 -14.39 -3.57 1.79
CA ALA A 102 -13.93 -3.34 3.16
C ALA A 102 -15.05 -3.36 4.20
N ASP A 103 -16.32 -3.44 3.78
CA ASP A 103 -17.48 -3.65 4.63
C ASP A 103 -17.97 -5.11 4.54
N LYS A 104 -18.40 -5.70 5.67
CA LYS A 104 -18.79 -7.12 5.72
C LYS A 104 -19.98 -7.44 4.82
N VAL A 105 -20.98 -6.57 4.81
CA VAL A 105 -22.23 -6.76 4.06
C VAL A 105 -21.96 -6.53 2.58
N ASN A 106 -21.26 -5.44 2.24
CA ASN A 106 -20.92 -5.16 0.84
C ASN A 106 -19.98 -6.21 0.25
N LEU A 107 -19.01 -6.70 1.03
CA LEU A 107 -18.13 -7.79 0.62
C LEU A 107 -18.94 -9.04 0.30
N TRP A 108 -19.87 -9.42 1.19
CA TRP A 108 -20.74 -10.57 0.97
C TRP A 108 -21.56 -10.44 -0.32
N TYR A 109 -22.24 -9.32 -0.52
CA TYR A 109 -23.02 -9.09 -1.74
C TYR A 109 -22.15 -9.09 -3.00
N THR A 110 -21.02 -8.39 -2.98
CA THR A 110 -20.08 -8.34 -4.10
C THR A 110 -19.58 -9.73 -4.48
N MET A 111 -19.26 -10.56 -3.48
CA MET A 111 -18.80 -11.93 -3.71
C MET A 111 -19.94 -12.81 -4.23
N ARG A 112 -21.16 -12.68 -3.69
CA ARG A 112 -22.33 -13.43 -4.18
C ARG A 112 -22.66 -13.10 -5.63
N ASP A 113 -22.66 -11.83 -5.99
CA ASP A 113 -22.94 -11.36 -7.35
C ASP A 113 -21.87 -11.86 -8.33
N TYR A 114 -20.59 -11.77 -7.94
CA TYR A 114 -19.48 -12.29 -8.72
C TYR A 114 -19.64 -13.79 -9.01
N LEU A 115 -20.10 -14.59 -8.03
CA LEU A 115 -20.31 -16.04 -8.19
C LEU A 115 -21.52 -16.36 -9.07
N ASN A 116 -22.64 -15.67 -8.84
CA ASN A 116 -23.85 -15.85 -9.63
C ASN A 116 -23.60 -15.52 -11.11
N GLY A 117 -22.75 -14.52 -11.40
CA GLY A 117 -22.33 -14.15 -12.74
C GLY A 117 -21.26 -15.07 -13.37
N ARG A 118 -20.53 -15.85 -12.56
CA ARG A 118 -19.42 -16.72 -13.02
C ARG A 118 -19.70 -18.23 -12.84
N ARG A 119 -20.97 -18.63 -12.96
CA ARG A 119 -21.43 -20.03 -12.85
C ARG A 119 -20.66 -21.05 -13.70
N ASN A 120 -19.93 -20.61 -14.74
CA ASN A 120 -19.27 -21.50 -15.71
C ASN A 120 -17.74 -21.54 -15.62
N ILE A 121 -17.10 -20.89 -14.63
CA ILE A 121 -15.64 -21.02 -14.45
C ILE A 121 -15.38 -22.17 -13.47
N ALA A 122 -14.99 -23.32 -14.03
CA ALA A 122 -14.58 -24.49 -13.28
C ALA A 122 -13.50 -24.11 -12.24
N GLY A 123 -13.79 -24.31 -10.95
CA GLY A 123 -12.87 -24.03 -9.85
C GLY A 123 -13.33 -22.96 -8.84
N ASN A 124 -14.42 -22.25 -9.08
CA ASN A 124 -14.96 -21.23 -8.15
C ASN A 124 -15.72 -21.85 -6.97
N ASN A 125 -15.07 -22.68 -6.15
CA ASN A 125 -15.66 -23.14 -4.90
C ASN A 125 -15.23 -22.21 -3.76
N ILE A 126 -15.80 -21.00 -3.74
CA ILE A 126 -15.45 -19.99 -2.73
C ILE A 126 -15.75 -20.45 -1.31
N GLN A 127 -16.61 -21.47 -1.14
CA GLN A 127 -16.89 -22.11 0.15
C GLN A 127 -15.61 -22.69 0.81
N ILE A 128 -14.53 -22.88 0.05
CA ILE A 128 -13.20 -23.23 0.58
C ILE A 128 -12.56 -22.03 1.29
N PHE A 129 -12.86 -20.80 0.85
CA PHE A 129 -12.24 -19.56 1.34
C PHE A 129 -13.17 -18.73 2.24
N LEU A 130 -14.48 -18.88 2.10
CA LEU A 130 -15.48 -18.18 2.88
C LEU A 130 -16.35 -19.14 3.68
N PRO A 131 -16.62 -18.83 4.97
CA PRO A 131 -17.64 -19.55 5.71
C PRO A 131 -19.02 -19.27 5.11
N MET A 132 -19.96 -20.19 5.38
CA MET A 132 -21.37 -19.94 5.14
C MET A 132 -21.80 -18.66 5.88
N THR A 133 -22.31 -17.68 5.13
CA THR A 133 -22.57 -16.32 5.62
C THR A 133 -24.02 -15.96 5.33
N PHE A 134 -24.67 -15.31 6.30
CA PHE A 134 -26.06 -14.83 6.19
C PHE A 134 -26.14 -13.39 6.67
N VAL A 135 -26.87 -12.56 5.93
CA VAL A 135 -27.23 -11.19 6.32
C VAL A 135 -28.58 -11.23 7.02
N LEU A 136 -28.56 -11.05 8.34
CA LEU A 136 -29.76 -11.17 9.16
C LEU A 136 -30.77 -10.03 8.98
N ASP A 137 -30.40 -8.97 8.26
CA ASP A 137 -31.31 -7.90 7.86
C ASP A 137 -32.12 -8.25 6.59
N ASN A 138 -31.79 -9.37 5.93
CA ASN A 138 -32.51 -9.87 4.76
C ASN A 138 -33.43 -11.03 5.19
N GLU A 139 -34.75 -10.87 5.00
CA GLU A 139 -35.75 -11.85 5.44
C GLU A 139 -35.56 -13.23 4.80
N ASP A 140 -35.16 -13.29 3.53
CA ASP A 140 -34.89 -14.54 2.82
C ASP A 140 -33.67 -15.27 3.42
N GLU A 141 -32.60 -14.53 3.72
CA GLU A 141 -31.40 -15.09 4.33
C GLU A 141 -31.64 -15.52 5.79
N VAL A 142 -32.52 -14.84 6.52
CA VAL A 142 -32.97 -15.28 7.85
C VAL A 142 -33.77 -16.58 7.76
N ALA A 143 -34.71 -16.68 6.82
CA ALA A 143 -35.49 -17.91 6.62
C ALA A 143 -34.57 -19.09 6.28
N GLU A 144 -33.58 -18.88 5.41
CA GLU A 144 -32.59 -19.89 5.07
C GLU A 144 -31.68 -20.26 6.25
N PHE A 145 -31.22 -19.28 7.03
CA PHE A 145 -30.45 -19.53 8.25
C PHE A 145 -31.24 -20.42 9.22
N LEU A 146 -32.52 -20.10 9.45
CA LEU A 146 -33.39 -20.91 10.30
C LEU A 146 -33.60 -22.31 9.73
N ARG A 147 -33.69 -22.47 8.40
CA ARG A 147 -33.82 -23.79 7.76
C ARG A 147 -32.56 -24.65 7.93
N VAL A 148 -31.38 -24.05 7.93
CA VAL A 148 -30.10 -24.77 8.05
C VAL A 148 -29.77 -25.14 9.50
N TYR A 149 -30.15 -24.29 10.47
CA TYR A 149 -29.70 -24.41 11.86
C TYR A 149 -30.81 -24.65 12.91
N LYS A 150 -32.09 -24.71 12.52
CA LYS A 150 -33.17 -25.26 13.37
C LYS A 150 -33.62 -26.62 12.88
#